data_AF-A0A3N6MFK4-F1
#
_entry.id   AF-A0A3N6MFK4-F1
#
_cell.length_a   1.000
_cell.length_b   1.000
_cell.length_c   1.000
_cell.angle_alpha   90.00
_cell.angle_beta   90.00
_cell.angle_gamma   90.00
#
_symmetry.space_group_name_H-M   'P 1'
#
loop_
_entity.id
_entity.type
_entity.pdbx_description
1 polymer ?
#
loop_
_entity_poly.entity_id
_entity_poly.type
_entity_poly.pdbx_seq_one_letter_code
_entity_poly.pdbx_strand_id
1 'polypeptide(L)'
;MNLHDEILRGMARAFFASAYADQYDEADKPGFRMSGRDFMDVIPGETDPAALHAARTFAMGLCSENHCVALDELFMRCSATHSYEPVRRRGDRELTPDLFGHYLAMQAMGHGVGLRDAFGDVVYQAVKVPYVEFGGYSLERDYFGRSH
;
A
#
# COMPACT_ATOMS: atom_id res chain seq x y z
N MET A 1 -16.31 -7.70 6.11
CA MET A 1 -15.68 -6.59 5.37
C MET A 1 -15.99 -6.81 3.91
N ASN A 2 -16.30 -5.78 3.14
CA ASN A 2 -16.51 -5.95 1.70
C ASN A 2 -15.15 -5.85 0.97
N LEU A 3 -15.12 -6.26 -0.30
CA LEU A 3 -13.89 -6.30 -1.12
C LEU A 3 -13.21 -4.92 -1.20
N HIS A 4 -13.99 -3.86 -1.34
CA HIS A 4 -13.50 -2.49 -1.44
C HIS A 4 -12.78 -2.05 -0.15
N ASP A 5 -13.37 -2.35 1.01
CA ASP A 5 -12.82 -2.02 2.32
C ASP A 5 -11.52 -2.78 2.60
N GLU A 6 -11.39 -4.02 2.13
CA GLU A 6 -10.14 -4.78 2.24
C GLU A 6 -9.01 -4.15 1.43
N ILE A 7 -9.29 -3.71 0.20
CA ILE A 7 -8.30 -3.03 -0.64
C ILE A 7 -7.90 -1.70 0.00
N LEU A 8 -8.87 -0.89 0.46
CA LEU A 8 -8.59 0.38 1.14
C LEU A 8 -7.79 0.18 2.42
N ARG A 9 -8.08 -0.87 3.19
CA ARG A 9 -7.33 -1.19 4.41
C ARG A 9 -5.87 -1.50 4.08
N GLY A 10 -5.62 -2.31 3.05
CA GLY A 10 -4.27 -2.61 2.58
C GLY A 10 -3.49 -1.36 2.17
N MET A 11 -4.14 -0.48 1.40
CA MET A 11 -3.57 0.82 1.00
C MET A 11 -3.23 1.69 2.21
N ALA A 12 -4.19 1.90 3.11
CA ALA A 12 -4.02 2.78 4.27
C ALA A 12 -2.92 2.28 5.20
N ARG A 13 -2.83 0.96 5.40
CA ARG A 13 -1.75 0.34 6.19
C ARG A 13 -0.38 0.54 5.55
N ALA A 14 -0.28 0.44 4.22
CA ALA A 14 0.97 0.70 3.51
C ALA A 14 1.40 2.17 3.59
N PHE A 15 0.48 3.12 3.36
CA PHE A 15 0.74 4.55 3.54
C PHE A 15 1.22 4.84 4.96
N PHE A 16 0.56 4.26 5.96
CA PHE A 16 0.94 4.45 7.34
C PHE A 16 2.31 3.82 7.64
N ALA A 17 2.56 2.58 7.21
CA ALA A 17 3.83 1.91 7.44
C ALA A 17 5.02 2.66 6.84
N SER A 18 4.87 3.17 5.62
CA SER A 18 5.87 4.01 4.94
C SER A 18 6.15 5.29 5.73
N ALA A 19 5.13 6.09 6.01
CA ALA A 19 5.31 7.35 6.71
C ALA A 19 5.80 7.16 8.17
N TYR A 20 5.38 6.09 8.83
CA TYR A 20 5.86 5.73 10.16
C TYR A 20 7.35 5.36 10.13
N ALA A 21 7.80 4.67 9.07
CA ALA A 21 9.22 4.37 8.85
C ALA A 21 10.04 5.66 8.64
N ASP A 22 9.52 6.62 7.86
CA ASP A 22 10.16 7.92 7.69
C ASP A 22 10.33 8.65 9.02
N GLN A 23 9.26 8.78 9.82
CA GLN A 23 9.35 9.41 11.15
C GLN A 23 10.32 8.66 12.08
N TYR A 24 10.37 7.34 11.96
CA TYR A 24 11.29 6.51 12.74
C TYR A 24 12.76 6.80 12.40
N ASP A 25 13.08 6.84 11.11
CA ASP A 25 14.44 7.12 10.62
C ASP A 25 14.88 8.55 10.97
N GLU A 26 13.97 9.52 10.89
CA GLU A 26 14.25 10.91 11.29
C GLU A 26 14.43 11.11 12.80
N ALA A 27 13.76 10.30 13.62
CA ALA A 27 13.82 10.44 15.07
C ALA A 27 15.16 10.01 15.69
N ASP A 28 16.04 9.36 14.91
CA ASP A 28 17.39 8.89 15.30
C ASP A 28 17.42 8.30 16.71
N LYS A 29 16.44 7.45 17.07
CA LYS A 29 16.31 6.92 18.44
C LYS A 29 17.31 5.78 18.67
N PRO A 30 18.37 5.96 19.48
CA PRO A 30 19.33 4.90 19.74
C PRO A 30 18.66 3.82 20.62
N GLY A 31 18.40 2.64 20.04
CA GLY A 31 18.04 1.44 20.81
C GLY A 31 16.76 0.72 20.38
N PHE A 32 15.91 1.35 19.58
CA PHE A 32 14.93 0.57 18.82
C PHE A 32 15.69 -0.03 17.64
N ARG A 33 15.72 -1.37 17.53
CA ARG A 33 16.35 -2.05 16.41
C ARG A 33 15.24 -2.70 15.58
N MET A 34 15.05 -2.19 14.37
CA MET A 34 14.17 -2.79 13.36
C MET A 34 14.72 -4.10 12.76
N SER A 35 15.86 -4.60 13.26
CA SER A 35 16.55 -5.75 12.66
C SER A 35 15.62 -6.97 12.55
N GLY A 36 15.22 -7.28 11.31
CA GLY A 36 14.41 -8.45 10.95
C GLY A 36 12.90 -8.31 11.15
N ARG A 37 12.36 -7.11 11.44
CA ARG A 37 10.91 -6.87 11.55
C ARG A 37 10.43 -5.96 10.41
N ASP A 38 9.29 -6.31 9.82
CA ASP A 38 8.59 -5.46 8.85
C ASP A 38 7.89 -4.33 9.61
N PHE A 39 7.88 -3.11 9.06
CA PHE A 39 7.14 -1.99 9.65
C PHE A 39 5.66 -2.33 9.83
N MET A 40 5.09 -3.17 8.96
CA MET A 40 3.74 -3.70 9.09
C MET A 40 3.49 -4.44 10.41
N ASP A 41 4.51 -5.00 11.04
CA ASP A 41 4.41 -5.72 12.33
C ASP A 41 4.56 -4.81 13.55
N VAL A 42 5.10 -3.59 13.37
CA VAL A 42 5.47 -2.69 14.48
C VAL A 42 4.67 -1.39 14.49
N ILE A 43 4.04 -1.01 13.38
CA ILE A 43 3.12 0.11 13.38
C ILE A 43 1.91 -0.17 14.30
N PRO A 44 1.35 0.87 14.94
CA PRO A 44 0.14 0.74 15.74
C PRO A 44 -0.99 -0.01 15.02
N GLY A 45 -1.80 -0.73 15.80
CA GLY A 45 -2.94 -1.48 15.26
C GLY A 45 -4.02 -0.56 14.68
N GLU A 46 -4.22 0.61 15.29
CA GLU A 46 -5.05 1.68 14.72
C GLU A 46 -4.27 2.41 13.63
N THR A 47 -4.84 2.50 12.43
CA THR A 47 -4.23 3.22 11.31
C THR A 47 -4.46 4.72 11.48
N ASP A 48 -3.41 5.52 11.23
CA ASP A 48 -3.50 6.98 11.30
C ASP A 48 -4.63 7.51 10.38
N PRO A 49 -5.47 8.47 10.84
CA PRO A 49 -6.55 8.99 10.03
C PRO A 49 -6.10 9.66 8.73
N ALA A 50 -4.91 10.26 8.70
CA ALA A 50 -4.36 10.85 7.47
C ALA A 50 -4.02 9.76 6.44
N ALA A 51 -3.51 8.61 6.86
CA ALA A 51 -3.27 7.48 5.97
C ALA A 51 -4.58 6.85 5.44
N LEU A 52 -5.62 6.77 6.28
CA LEU A 52 -6.97 6.38 5.84
C LEU A 52 -7.55 7.36 4.82
N HIS A 53 -7.37 8.66 5.05
CA HIS A 53 -7.81 9.70 4.12
C HIS A 53 -7.04 9.62 2.79
N ALA A 54 -5.71 9.48 2.85
CA ALA A 54 -4.86 9.34 1.67
C ALA A 54 -5.26 8.13 0.83
N ALA A 55 -5.53 6.97 1.44
CA ALA A 55 -6.01 5.78 0.74
C ALA A 55 -7.32 6.03 -0.02
N ARG A 56 -8.28 6.75 0.57
CA ARG A 56 -9.55 7.10 -0.10
C ARG A 56 -9.34 8.06 -1.26
N THR A 57 -8.52 9.09 -1.06
CA THR A 57 -8.20 10.07 -2.10
C THR A 57 -7.45 9.42 -3.27
N PHE A 58 -6.46 8.58 -2.95
CA PHE A 58 -5.74 7.79 -3.93
C PHE A 58 -6.65 6.84 -4.70
N ALA A 59 -7.58 6.15 -4.03
CA ALA A 59 -8.54 5.26 -4.68
C ALA A 59 -9.39 5.99 -5.74
N MET A 60 -9.84 7.22 -5.46
CA MET A 60 -10.57 8.03 -6.44
C MET A 60 -9.70 8.34 -7.68
N GLY A 61 -8.45 8.76 -7.47
CA GLY A 61 -7.50 9.01 -8.56
C GLY A 61 -7.17 7.76 -9.37
N LEU A 62 -6.94 6.64 -8.68
CA LEU A 62 -6.66 5.34 -9.28
C LEU A 62 -7.82 4.87 -10.16
N CYS A 63 -9.06 4.96 -9.66
CA CYS A 63 -10.25 4.60 -10.44
C CYS A 63 -10.41 5.47 -11.69
N SER A 64 -10.18 6.78 -11.56
CA SER A 64 -10.21 7.71 -12.69
C SER A 64 -9.22 7.33 -13.78
N GLU A 65 -7.96 7.06 -13.41
CA GLU A 65 -6.88 6.71 -14.35
C GLU A 65 -7.08 5.34 -15.02
N ASN A 66 -7.78 4.42 -14.35
CA ASN A 66 -8.07 3.08 -14.83
C ASN A 66 -9.45 2.90 -15.47
N HIS A 67 -10.21 4.00 -15.57
CA HIS A 67 -11.56 4.06 -16.13
C HIS A 67 -12.52 3.03 -15.50
N CYS A 68 -12.47 2.88 -14.18
CA CYS A 68 -13.39 2.03 -13.42
C CYS A 68 -14.16 2.84 -12.38
N VAL A 69 -15.32 2.33 -11.95
CA VAL A 69 -16.18 3.04 -11.00
C VAL A 69 -15.73 2.81 -9.56
N ALA A 70 -15.15 1.65 -9.28
CA ALA A 70 -14.75 1.26 -7.93
C ALA A 70 -13.57 0.27 -7.92
N LEU A 71 -12.91 0.15 -6.76
CA LEU A 71 -11.71 -0.69 -6.58
C LEU A 71 -11.97 -2.19 -6.79
N ASP A 72 -13.18 -2.65 -6.43
CA ASP A 72 -13.63 -4.03 -6.61
C ASP A 72 -13.66 -4.43 -8.09
N GLU A 73 -14.11 -3.54 -8.97
CA GLU A 73 -14.09 -3.75 -10.42
C GLU A 73 -12.65 -3.91 -10.92
N LEU A 74 -11.75 -3.04 -10.49
CA LEU A 74 -10.33 -3.08 -10.85
C LEU A 74 -9.67 -4.38 -10.37
N PHE A 75 -9.94 -4.78 -9.12
CA PHE A 75 -9.42 -6.02 -8.56
C PHE A 75 -9.96 -7.25 -9.31
N MET A 76 -11.26 -7.31 -9.60
CA MET A 76 -11.85 -8.43 -10.35
C MET A 76 -11.25 -8.56 -11.75
N ARG A 77 -10.99 -7.43 -12.44
CA ARG A 77 -10.30 -7.42 -13.73
C ARG A 77 -8.89 -8.01 -13.64
N CYS A 78 -8.14 -7.65 -12.61
CA CYS A 78 -6.81 -8.20 -12.35
C CYS A 78 -6.85 -9.68 -11.96
N SER A 79 -7.80 -10.07 -11.10
CA SER A 79 -7.96 -11.45 -10.64
C SER A 79 -8.33 -12.40 -11.78
N ALA A 80 -9.23 -11.96 -12.66
CA ALA A 80 -9.62 -12.73 -13.84
C ALA A 80 -8.42 -12.97 -14.77
N THR A 81 -7.62 -11.94 -15.06
CA THR A 81 -6.46 -12.05 -15.94
C THR A 81 -5.31 -12.85 -15.31
N HIS A 82 -5.01 -12.63 -14.03
CA HIS A 82 -3.99 -13.36 -13.27
C HIS A 82 -4.29 -14.87 -13.19
N SER A 83 -5.58 -15.26 -13.14
CA SER A 83 -5.98 -16.67 -13.08
C SER A 83 -5.54 -17.50 -14.29
N TYR A 84 -5.39 -16.86 -15.45
CA TYR A 84 -4.92 -17.51 -16.68
C TYR A 84 -3.40 -17.46 -16.87
N GLU A 85 -2.67 -16.76 -15.98
CA GLU A 85 -1.22 -16.63 -16.10
C GLU A 85 -0.50 -17.93 -15.66
N PRO A 86 0.45 -18.44 -16.47
CA PRO A 86 1.24 -19.60 -16.08
C PRO A 86 1.96 -19.37 -14.76
N VAL A 87 1.94 -20.34 -13.84
CA VAL A 87 2.50 -20.23 -12.48
C VAL A 87 3.93 -19.66 -12.46
N ARG A 88 4.78 -20.07 -13.42
CA ARG A 88 6.16 -19.60 -13.56
C ARG A 88 6.34 -18.10 -13.87
N ARG A 89 5.25 -17.38 -14.16
CA ARG A 89 5.23 -15.94 -14.44
C ARG A 89 4.50 -15.14 -13.37
N ARG A 90 3.91 -15.81 -12.38
CA ARG A 90 3.29 -15.14 -11.24
C ARG A 90 4.38 -14.56 -10.34
N GLY A 91 4.05 -13.45 -9.70
CA GLY A 91 4.91 -12.84 -8.68
C GLY A 91 4.96 -13.65 -7.39
N ASP A 92 5.66 -13.11 -6.39
CA ASP A 92 6.00 -13.82 -5.16
C ASP A 92 4.86 -13.87 -4.14
N ARG A 93 3.72 -13.24 -4.43
CA ARG A 93 2.60 -13.06 -3.51
C ARG A 93 1.29 -13.56 -4.11
N GLU A 94 0.40 -13.98 -3.21
CA GLU A 94 -0.98 -14.30 -3.58
C GLU A 94 -1.76 -13.02 -3.85
N LEU A 95 -2.52 -12.98 -4.94
CA LEU A 95 -3.38 -11.86 -5.30
C LEU A 95 -4.66 -11.85 -4.45
N THR A 96 -4.52 -11.38 -3.20
CA THR A 96 -5.64 -11.10 -2.30
C THR A 96 -6.00 -9.62 -2.33
N PRO A 97 -7.21 -9.21 -1.92
CA PRO A 97 -7.63 -7.80 -1.98
C PRO A 97 -6.78 -6.88 -1.11
N ASP A 98 -6.43 -7.33 0.10
CA ASP A 98 -5.59 -6.58 1.04
C ASP A 98 -4.17 -6.38 0.49
N LEU A 99 -3.54 -7.45 -0.02
CA LEU A 99 -2.21 -7.34 -0.63
C LEU A 99 -2.24 -6.50 -1.90
N PHE A 100 -3.32 -6.60 -2.69
CA PHE A 100 -3.49 -5.75 -3.87
C PHE A 100 -3.50 -4.27 -3.48
N GLY A 101 -4.26 -3.89 -2.46
CA GLY A 101 -4.26 -2.52 -1.92
C GLY A 101 -2.88 -2.10 -1.40
N HIS A 102 -2.21 -2.96 -0.65
CA HIS A 102 -0.87 -2.70 -0.11
C HIS A 102 0.14 -2.39 -1.24
N TYR A 103 0.22 -3.26 -2.25
CA TYR A 103 1.19 -3.09 -3.33
C TYR A 103 0.83 -1.97 -4.32
N LEU A 104 -0.45 -1.60 -4.45
CA LEU A 104 -0.85 -0.37 -5.15
C LEU A 104 -0.26 0.87 -4.48
N ALA A 105 -0.39 0.99 -3.16
CA ALA A 105 0.14 2.12 -2.41
C ALA A 105 1.67 2.16 -2.43
N MET A 106 2.33 1.01 -2.25
CA MET A 106 3.80 0.91 -2.34
C MET A 106 4.33 1.35 -3.71
N GLN A 107 3.66 0.94 -4.79
CA GLN A 107 4.01 1.37 -6.14
C GLN A 107 3.74 2.87 -6.36
N ALA A 108 2.64 3.40 -5.83
CA ALA A 108 2.28 4.82 -5.94
C ALA A 108 3.30 5.74 -5.24
N MET A 109 3.82 5.32 -4.08
CA MET A 109 4.86 6.04 -3.34
C MET A 109 6.28 5.84 -3.89
N GLY A 110 6.48 4.88 -4.80
CA GLY A 110 7.75 4.66 -5.48
C GLY A 110 8.81 3.87 -4.68
N HIS A 111 8.41 3.03 -3.72
CA HIS A 111 9.34 2.27 -2.86
C HIS A 111 10.13 1.13 -3.54
N GLY A 112 10.07 1.01 -4.86
CA GLY A 112 10.82 -0.01 -5.61
C GLY A 112 10.28 -1.44 -5.50
N VAL A 113 9.16 -1.66 -4.79
CA VAL A 113 8.41 -2.92 -4.78
C VAL A 113 6.96 -2.61 -5.14
N GLY A 114 6.44 -3.24 -6.18
CA GLY A 114 5.11 -2.93 -6.71
C GLY A 114 4.33 -4.15 -7.21
N LEU A 115 3.33 -3.90 -8.04
CA LEU A 115 2.46 -4.95 -8.57
C LEU A 115 3.22 -6.00 -9.39
N ARG A 116 4.30 -5.59 -10.07
CA ARG A 116 5.11 -6.51 -10.88
C ARG A 116 5.77 -7.57 -10.01
N ASP A 117 6.44 -7.16 -8.95
CA ASP A 117 7.17 -8.08 -8.06
C ASP A 117 6.17 -8.96 -7.27
N ALA A 118 5.06 -8.37 -6.83
CA ALA A 118 4.06 -9.07 -6.05
C ALA A 118 3.25 -10.08 -6.87
N PHE A 119 2.78 -9.70 -8.06
CA PHE A 119 1.75 -10.46 -8.78
C PHE A 119 2.12 -10.79 -10.23
N GLY A 120 3.27 -10.32 -10.72
CA GLY A 120 3.73 -10.58 -12.09
C GLY A 120 3.34 -9.50 -13.10
N ASP A 121 3.77 -9.71 -14.34
CA ASP A 121 3.66 -8.72 -15.41
C ASP A 121 2.22 -8.42 -15.82
N VAL A 122 1.33 -9.43 -15.80
CA VAL A 122 -0.06 -9.27 -16.25
C VAL A 122 -0.79 -8.26 -15.37
N VAL A 123 -0.69 -8.38 -14.04
CA VAL A 123 -1.33 -7.45 -13.12
C VAL A 123 -0.68 -6.06 -13.21
N TYR A 124 0.65 -5.99 -13.28
CA TYR A 124 1.37 -4.74 -13.43
C TYR A 124 0.95 -3.95 -14.68
N GLN A 125 0.76 -4.63 -15.82
CA GLN A 125 0.36 -3.99 -17.07
C GLN A 125 -1.13 -3.64 -17.12
N ALA A 126 -1.96 -4.32 -16.33
CA ALA A 126 -3.41 -4.11 -16.29
C ALA A 126 -3.85 -2.89 -15.45
N VAL A 127 -2.93 -2.32 -14.65
CA VAL A 127 -3.23 -1.23 -13.74
C VAL A 127 -2.28 -0.06 -13.95
N LYS A 128 -2.84 1.11 -14.24
CA LYS A 128 -2.11 2.37 -14.22
C LYS A 128 -2.13 2.93 -12.80
N VAL A 129 -0.97 2.93 -12.14
CA VAL A 129 -0.86 3.42 -10.76
C VAL A 129 -0.32 4.86 -10.79
N PRO A 130 -1.12 5.89 -10.41
CA PRO A 130 -0.62 7.25 -10.35
C PRO A 130 0.35 7.41 -9.17
N TYR A 131 1.31 8.32 -9.33
CA TYR A 131 2.25 8.67 -8.26
C TYR A 131 1.54 9.43 -7.13
N VAL A 132 1.95 9.17 -5.89
CA VAL A 132 1.50 9.89 -4.69
C VAL A 132 2.70 10.18 -3.81
N GLU A 133 2.83 11.43 -3.40
CA GLU A 133 3.74 11.85 -2.34
C GLU A 133 3.03 11.71 -0.98
N PHE A 134 3.51 10.78 -0.15
CA PHE A 134 3.03 10.58 1.21
C PHE A 134 4.19 10.03 2.04
N GLY A 135 4.48 10.66 3.17
CA GLY A 135 5.62 10.31 4.01
C GLY A 135 5.44 10.78 5.45
N GLY A 136 6.50 10.77 6.26
CA GLY A 136 6.41 11.01 7.71
C GLY A 136 5.65 12.27 8.14
N TYR A 137 5.84 13.39 7.42
CA TYR A 137 5.13 14.66 7.68
C TYR A 137 3.65 14.65 7.30
N SER A 138 3.19 13.61 6.58
CA SER A 138 1.80 13.47 6.15
C SER A 138 0.90 12.86 7.23
N LEU A 139 1.47 12.25 8.27
CA LEU A 139 0.70 11.66 9.36
C LEU A 139 0.11 12.74 10.28
N GLU A 140 -1.08 12.48 10.81
CA GLU A 140 -1.72 13.40 11.76
C GLU A 140 -0.98 13.42 13.10
N ARG A 141 -0.40 12.29 13.49
CA ARG A 141 0.35 12.13 14.74
C ARG A 141 1.86 12.10 14.49
N ASP A 142 2.60 12.70 15.41
CA ASP A 142 4.02 12.43 15.59
C ASP A 142 4.18 11.21 16.50
N TYR A 143 4.53 10.07 15.91
CA TYR A 143 4.66 8.81 16.63
C TYR A 143 5.98 8.68 17.38
N PHE A 144 6.94 9.57 17.12
CA PHE A 144 8.29 9.50 17.67
C PHE A 144 8.76 10.77 18.35
N GLY A 145 7.89 11.77 18.51
CA GLY A 145 8.19 13.09 19.06
C GLY A 145 9.10 13.10 20.29
N ARG A 146 9.91 14.16 20.35
CA ARG A 146 10.70 14.51 21.53
C ARG A 146 9.73 14.83 22.66
N SER A 147 9.86 14.12 23.78
CA SER A 147 9.21 14.51 25.04
C SER A 147 9.48 15.99 25.28
N HIS A 148 8.44 16.83 25.30
CA HIS A 148 8.53 18.15 25.93
C HIS A 148 8.45 17.98 27.44
#